data_AF-A0A932U8F4-F1
#
_entry.id   AF-A0A932U8F4-F1
#
_cell.length_a   1.000
_cell.length_b   1.000
_cell.length_c   1.000
_cell.angle_alpha   90.00
_cell.angle_beta   90.00
_cell.angle_gamma   90.00
#
_symmetry.space_group_name_H-M   'P 1'
#
loop_
_entity.id
_entity.type
_entity.pdbx_description
1 polymer ?
#
loop_
_entity_poly.entity_id
_entity_poly.type
_entity_poly.pdbx_seq_one_letter_code
_entity_poly.pdbx_strand_id
1 'polypeptide(L)'
;MENELWIIALIATLGVVGLFSLMLGSVHFFFPKLLDFENAIPKDGPPIAPFRLGPIRYATKRSDVHGIGWVMNHAASYVLVSIGVFDLAVVYWLGTTAGRLLTLWIAVWWLIRAGSQFYLGNRPGDRWIAAGFVLLGGVQVAAAFV
;
A
#
# COMPACT_ATOMS: atom_id res chain seq x y z
N MET A 1 32.81 -7.25 10.48
CA MET A 1 32.25 -8.52 9.99
C MET A 1 30.80 -8.74 10.36
N GLU A 2 30.39 -8.93 11.62
CA GLU A 2 28.97 -9.21 11.95
C GLU A 2 28.02 -8.07 11.53
N ASN A 3 28.38 -6.81 11.84
CA ASN A 3 27.60 -5.65 11.42
C ASN A 3 27.55 -5.47 9.88
N GLU A 4 28.61 -5.83 9.17
CA GLU A 4 28.67 -5.71 7.70
C GLU A 4 27.76 -6.75 7.04
N LEU A 5 27.77 -7.99 7.54
CA LEU A 5 26.89 -9.05 7.04
C LEU A 5 25.41 -8.71 7.28
N TRP A 6 25.09 -8.13 8.44
CA TRP A 6 23.74 -7.65 8.74
C TRP A 6 23.28 -6.56 7.76
N ILE A 7 24.12 -5.55 7.49
CA ILE A 7 23.81 -4.48 6.55
C ILE A 7 23.59 -5.02 5.14
N ILE A 8 24.44 -5.94 4.67
CA ILE A 8 24.30 -6.58 3.36
C ILE A 8 22.98 -7.36 3.28
N ALA A 9 22.64 -8.14 4.31
CA ALA A 9 21.40 -8.89 4.35
C ALA A 9 20.17 -7.96 4.34
N LEU A 10 20.22 -6.85 5.07
CA LEU A 10 19.16 -5.84 5.07
C LEU A 10 18.99 -5.18 3.70
N ILE A 11 20.08 -4.79 3.04
CA ILE A 11 20.06 -4.23 1.68
C ILE A 11 19.41 -5.22 0.71
N ALA A 12 19.82 -6.50 0.76
CA ALA A 12 19.24 -7.54 -0.09
C ALA A 12 17.73 -7.73 0.20
N THR A 13 17.35 -7.72 1.49
CA THR A 13 15.95 -7.84 1.91
C THR A 13 15.10 -6.67 1.42
N LEU A 14 15.60 -5.42 1.57
CA LEU A 14 14.96 -4.24 1.01
C LEU A 14 14.86 -4.31 -0.51
N GLY A 15 15.87 -4.86 -1.20
CA GLY A 15 15.80 -5.11 -2.64
C GLY A 15 14.64 -6.05 -3.03
N VAL A 16 14.44 -7.15 -2.29
CA VAL A 16 13.32 -8.07 -2.51
C VAL A 16 11.98 -7.40 -2.19
N VAL A 17 11.88 -6.69 -1.06
CA VAL A 17 10.68 -5.94 -0.67
C VAL A 17 10.33 -4.88 -1.70
N GLY A 18 11.34 -4.15 -2.18
CA GLY A 18 11.20 -3.11 -3.18
C GLY A 18 10.71 -3.65 -4.52
N LEU A 19 11.29 -4.75 -4.99
CA LEU A 19 10.84 -5.43 -6.20
C LEU A 19 9.39 -5.93 -6.06
N PHE A 20 9.06 -6.55 -4.91
CA PHE A 20 7.70 -6.98 -4.62
C PHE A 20 6.72 -5.79 -4.64
N SER A 21 7.03 -4.70 -3.95
CA SER A 21 6.16 -3.52 -3.89
C SER A 21 6.00 -2.86 -5.27
N LEU A 22 7.08 -2.77 -6.04
CA LEU A 22 7.05 -2.22 -7.40
C LEU A 22 6.17 -3.07 -8.33
N MET A 23 6.33 -4.40 -8.30
CA MET A 23 5.51 -5.32 -9.08
C MET A 23 4.06 -5.26 -8.65
N LEU A 24 3.79 -5.33 -7.33
CA LEU A 24 2.45 -5.25 -6.79
C LEU A 24 1.78 -3.94 -7.20
N GLY A 25 2.44 -2.79 -7.00
CA GLY A 25 1.94 -1.48 -7.40
C GLY A 25 1.66 -1.38 -8.90
N SER A 26 2.55 -1.92 -9.73
CA SER A 26 2.39 -1.95 -11.19
C SER A 26 1.15 -2.74 -11.62
N VAL A 27 0.95 -3.93 -11.05
CA VAL A 27 -0.25 -4.74 -11.31
C VAL A 27 -1.50 -4.09 -10.71
N HIS A 28 -1.36 -3.44 -9.55
CA HIS A 28 -2.45 -2.81 -8.81
C HIS A 28 -3.14 -1.72 -9.63
N PHE A 29 -2.45 -1.02 -10.54
CA PHE A 29 -3.09 -0.09 -11.49
C PHE A 29 -4.22 -0.73 -12.30
N PHE A 30 -4.10 -2.03 -12.58
CA PHE A 30 -5.05 -2.77 -13.41
C PHE A 30 -6.05 -3.59 -12.60
N PHE A 31 -5.94 -3.64 -11.26
CA PHE A 31 -6.88 -4.38 -10.40
C PHE A 31 -8.35 -4.02 -10.59
N PRO A 32 -8.76 -2.76 -10.82
CA PRO A 32 -10.16 -2.46 -11.09
C PRO A 32 -10.69 -3.23 -12.31
N LYS A 33 -9.84 -3.46 -13.31
CA LYS A 33 -10.20 -4.28 -14.47
C LYS A 33 -10.07 -5.77 -14.19
N LEU A 34 -8.98 -6.21 -13.56
CA LEU A 34 -8.70 -7.63 -13.28
C LEU A 34 -9.69 -8.25 -12.28
N LEU A 35 -10.25 -7.44 -11.37
CA LEU A 35 -11.21 -7.84 -10.35
C LEU A 35 -12.65 -7.42 -10.70
N ASP A 36 -12.89 -7.06 -11.96
CA ASP A 36 -14.23 -6.80 -12.49
C ASP A 36 -15.01 -5.71 -11.72
N PHE A 37 -14.37 -4.57 -11.42
CA PHE A 37 -15.03 -3.44 -10.75
C PHE A 37 -16.16 -2.84 -11.59
N GLU A 38 -16.14 -3.03 -12.90
CA GLU A 38 -17.19 -2.55 -13.79
C GLU A 38 -18.55 -3.19 -13.47
N ASN A 39 -18.57 -4.50 -13.22
CA ASN A 39 -19.78 -5.18 -12.79
C ASN A 39 -20.04 -5.04 -11.28
N ALA A 40 -18.99 -4.98 -10.45
CA ALA A 40 -19.15 -4.86 -9.00
C ALA A 40 -19.64 -3.46 -8.56
N ILE A 41 -19.26 -2.40 -9.27
CA ILE A 41 -19.62 -1.01 -8.98
C ILE A 41 -20.10 -0.36 -10.30
N PRO A 42 -21.31 -0.69 -10.78
CA PRO A 42 -21.80 -0.21 -12.06
C PRO A 42 -22.03 1.31 -12.02
N LYS A 43 -21.74 1.97 -13.15
CA LYS A 43 -21.90 3.43 -13.32
C LYS A 43 -23.36 3.87 -13.36
N ASP A 44 -24.25 2.96 -13.74
CA ASP A 44 -25.69 3.18 -13.87
C ASP A 44 -26.48 2.29 -12.90
N GLY A 45 -27.74 2.67 -12.65
CA GLY A 45 -28.65 1.93 -11.78
C GLY A 45 -29.43 2.83 -10.81
N PRO A 46 -30.15 2.25 -9.84
CA PRO A 46 -30.96 3.00 -8.89
C PRO A 46 -30.13 4.05 -8.12
N PRO A 47 -30.69 5.21 -7.77
CA PRO A 47 -29.99 6.24 -6.99
C PRO A 47 -29.37 5.67 -5.70
N ILE A 48 -28.19 6.16 -5.36
CA ILE A 48 -27.49 5.81 -4.10
C ILE A 48 -27.71 6.87 -3.03
N ALA A 49 -27.39 6.53 -1.79
CA ALA A 49 -27.51 7.46 -0.68
C ALA A 49 -26.62 8.72 -0.91
N PRO A 50 -27.16 9.93 -0.69
CA PRO A 50 -26.38 11.15 -0.83
C PRO A 50 -25.30 11.23 0.26
N PHE A 51 -24.10 11.66 -0.11
CA PHE A 51 -23.04 11.92 0.84
C PHE A 51 -23.37 13.17 1.67
N ARG A 52 -23.13 13.08 2.98
CA ARG A 52 -23.36 14.18 3.93
C ARG A 52 -22.07 14.43 4.70
N LEU A 53 -21.55 15.65 4.62
CA LEU A 53 -20.41 16.11 5.41
C LEU A 53 -20.84 17.35 6.18
N GLY A 54 -21.33 17.14 7.41
CA GLY A 54 -21.93 18.20 8.22
C GLY A 54 -23.11 18.86 7.49
N PRO A 55 -23.08 20.19 7.24
CA PRO A 55 -24.16 20.89 6.54
C PRO A 55 -24.17 20.66 5.02
N ILE A 56 -23.11 20.11 4.44
CA ILE A 56 -22.99 19.92 2.99
C ILE A 56 -23.63 18.59 2.60
N ARG A 57 -24.61 18.65 1.69
CA ARG A 57 -25.25 17.47 1.07
C ARG A 57 -24.87 17.40 -0.40
N TYR A 58 -24.21 16.32 -0.79
CA TYR A 58 -23.85 16.05 -2.18
C TYR A 58 -24.75 14.96 -2.76
N ALA A 59 -25.30 15.19 -3.95
CA ALA A 59 -26.09 14.20 -4.67
C ALA A 59 -25.15 13.21 -5.36
N THR A 60 -24.64 12.25 -4.59
CA THR A 60 -23.69 11.24 -5.08
C THR A 60 -24.29 10.42 -6.21
N LYS A 61 -23.64 10.39 -7.36
CA LYS A 61 -23.98 9.50 -8.48
C LYS A 61 -23.17 8.21 -8.39
N ARG A 62 -23.68 7.15 -9.00
CA ARG A 62 -22.97 5.86 -9.13
C ARG A 62 -21.66 6.00 -9.90
N SER A 63 -21.67 6.83 -10.96
CA SER A 63 -20.46 7.22 -11.69
C SER A 63 -19.37 7.82 -10.79
N ASP A 64 -19.77 8.58 -9.76
CA ASP A 64 -18.83 9.21 -8.83
C ASP A 64 -18.16 8.15 -7.96
N VAL A 65 -18.94 7.19 -7.41
CA VAL A 65 -18.40 6.09 -6.60
C VAL A 65 -17.49 5.19 -7.43
N HIS A 66 -17.89 4.88 -8.66
CA HIS A 66 -17.04 4.13 -9.60
C HIS A 66 -15.73 4.88 -9.86
N GLY A 67 -15.80 6.18 -10.17
CA GLY A 67 -14.62 7.02 -10.38
C GLY A 67 -13.71 7.09 -9.15
N ILE A 68 -14.28 7.25 -7.95
CA ILE A 68 -13.52 7.25 -6.69
C ILE A 68 -12.79 5.93 -6.49
N GLY A 69 -13.43 4.79 -6.77
CA GLY A 69 -12.78 3.47 -6.70
C GLY A 69 -11.53 3.40 -7.59
N TRP A 70 -11.60 3.91 -8.82
CA TRP A 70 -10.46 4.01 -9.71
C TRP A 70 -9.37 4.94 -9.20
N VAL A 71 -9.74 6.14 -8.75
CA VAL A 71 -8.77 7.14 -8.24
C VAL A 71 -8.05 6.62 -7.00
N MET A 72 -8.77 6.04 -6.04
CA MET A 72 -8.19 5.45 -4.84
C MET A 72 -7.27 4.28 -5.16
N ASN A 73 -7.65 3.44 -6.13
CA ASN A 73 -6.79 2.37 -6.62
C ASN A 73 -5.48 2.91 -7.22
N HIS A 74 -5.55 3.95 -8.05
CA HIS A 74 -4.36 4.58 -8.65
C HIS A 74 -3.48 5.24 -7.60
N ALA A 75 -4.07 5.95 -6.63
CA ALA A 75 -3.34 6.55 -5.52
C ALA A 75 -2.57 5.50 -4.70
N ALA A 76 -3.22 4.39 -4.34
CA ALA A 76 -2.55 3.29 -3.66
C ALA A 76 -1.45 2.65 -4.52
N SER A 77 -1.68 2.52 -5.83
CA SER A 77 -0.70 1.98 -6.79
C SER A 77 0.55 2.87 -6.87
N TYR A 78 0.37 4.19 -6.93
CA TYR A 78 1.48 5.16 -6.92
C TYR A 78 2.30 5.11 -5.64
N VAL A 79 1.64 4.93 -4.49
CA VAL A 79 2.35 4.76 -3.20
C VAL A 79 3.19 3.48 -3.22
N LEU A 80 2.63 2.35 -3.67
CA LEU A 80 3.34 1.07 -3.77
C LEU A 80 4.54 1.13 -4.71
N VAL A 81 4.38 1.76 -5.89
CA VAL A 81 5.48 1.96 -6.84
C VAL A 81 6.55 2.86 -6.22
N SER A 82 6.16 3.95 -5.55
CA SER A 82 7.10 4.85 -4.89
C SER A 82 7.90 4.16 -3.78
N ILE A 83 7.23 3.34 -2.95
CA ILE A 83 7.89 2.49 -1.95
C ILE A 83 8.88 1.54 -2.62
N GLY A 84 8.46 0.89 -3.72
CA GLY A 84 9.31 -0.02 -4.46
C GLY A 84 10.58 0.64 -5.00
N VAL A 85 10.46 1.82 -5.60
CA VAL A 85 11.60 2.60 -6.08
C VAL A 85 12.49 3.06 -4.93
N PHE A 86 11.88 3.53 -3.83
CA PHE A 86 12.61 3.94 -2.64
C PHE A 86 13.45 2.78 -2.08
N ASP A 87 12.85 1.61 -1.85
CA ASP A 87 13.55 0.44 -1.29
C ASP A 87 14.65 -0.08 -2.23
N LEU A 88 14.44 -0.08 -3.54
CA LEU A 88 15.48 -0.44 -4.52
C LEU A 88 16.65 0.55 -4.54
N ALA A 89 16.41 1.81 -4.13
CA ALA A 89 17.43 2.84 -3.97
C ALA A 89 18.12 2.83 -2.60
N VAL A 90 17.98 1.75 -1.80
CA VAL A 90 18.52 1.62 -0.43
C VAL A 90 19.96 2.10 -0.26
N VAL A 91 20.84 1.77 -1.20
CA VAL A 91 22.27 2.13 -1.13
C VAL A 91 22.51 3.65 -1.10
N TYR A 92 21.54 4.45 -1.51
CA TYR A 92 21.63 5.91 -1.56
C TYR A 92 21.09 6.62 -0.33
N TRP A 93 20.24 5.97 0.47
CA TRP A 93 19.56 6.62 1.60
C TRP A 93 19.76 5.93 2.94
N LEU A 94 20.23 4.68 2.97
CA LEU A 94 20.45 3.95 4.22
C LEU A 94 21.45 4.70 5.11
N GLY A 95 21.16 4.79 6.41
CA GLY A 95 21.95 5.58 7.37
C GLY A 95 21.74 7.09 7.32
N THR A 96 20.91 7.61 6.39
CA THR A 96 20.56 9.05 6.36
C THR A 96 19.35 9.35 7.23
N THR A 97 19.27 10.57 7.79
CA THR A 97 18.10 11.03 8.56
C THR A 97 16.81 11.00 7.72
N ALA A 98 16.89 11.40 6.45
CA ALA A 98 15.76 11.38 5.55
C ALA A 98 15.27 9.94 5.29
N GLY A 99 16.20 9.02 5.00
CA GLY A 99 15.92 7.60 4.84
C GLY A 99 15.24 7.00 6.08
N ARG A 100 15.77 7.30 7.27
CA ARG A 100 15.19 6.88 8.55
C ARG A 100 13.75 7.36 8.76
N LEU A 101 13.46 8.62 8.47
CA LEU A 101 12.10 9.15 8.62
C LEU A 101 11.14 8.54 7.60
N LEU A 102 11.58 8.39 6.36
CA LEU A 102 10.77 7.81 5.29
C LEU A 102 10.48 6.32 5.53
N THR A 103 11.47 5.52 5.94
CA THR A 103 11.25 4.09 6.23
C THR A 103 10.31 3.89 7.42
N LEU A 104 10.36 4.76 8.45
CA LEU A 104 9.38 4.72 9.54
C LEU A 104 7.96 5.07 9.06
N TRP A 105 7.83 6.07 8.17
CA TRP A 105 6.55 6.42 7.57
C TRP A 105 5.99 5.26 6.72
N ILE A 106 6.85 4.61 5.92
CA ILE A 106 6.49 3.44 5.12
C ILE A 106 6.11 2.26 6.02
N ALA A 107 6.80 2.05 7.14
CA ALA A 107 6.44 1.04 8.13
C ALA A 107 5.03 1.25 8.67
N VAL A 108 4.69 2.49 9.06
CA VAL A 108 3.33 2.85 9.51
C VAL A 108 2.30 2.54 8.41
N TRP A 109 2.61 2.87 7.16
CA TRP A 109 1.72 2.57 6.03
C TRP A 109 1.45 1.06 5.88
N TRP A 110 2.49 0.23 5.95
CA TRP A 110 2.33 -1.23 5.92
C TRP A 110 1.53 -1.78 7.11
N LEU A 111 1.74 -1.24 8.31
CA LEU A 111 1.00 -1.66 9.50
C LEU A 111 -0.48 -1.24 9.45
N ILE A 112 -0.78 -0.04 8.95
CA ILE A 112 -2.16 0.38 8.69
C ILE A 112 -2.82 -0.57 7.68
N ARG A 113 -2.09 -0.95 6.62
CA ARG A 113 -2.56 -1.94 5.64
C ARG A 113 -2.80 -3.31 6.27
N ALA A 114 -1.92 -3.77 7.15
CA ALA A 114 -2.12 -5.00 7.92
C ALA A 114 -3.40 -4.94 8.77
N GLY A 115 -3.58 -3.85 9.53
CA GLY A 115 -4.78 -3.61 10.33
C GLY A 115 -6.06 -3.58 9.50
N SER A 116 -6.00 -2.97 8.32
CA SER A 116 -7.16 -2.88 7.41
C SER A 116 -7.65 -4.24 6.90
N GLN A 117 -6.78 -5.26 6.85
CA GLN A 117 -7.20 -6.61 6.44
C GLN A 117 -8.26 -7.15 7.39
N PHE A 118 -8.12 -6.93 8.69
CA PHE A 118 -9.08 -7.39 9.71
C PHE A 118 -10.39 -6.59 9.71
N TYR A 119 -10.35 -5.34 9.26
CA TYR A 119 -11.54 -4.51 9.10
C TYR A 119 -12.35 -4.91 7.86
N LEU A 120 -11.67 -5.26 6.76
CA LEU A 120 -12.30 -5.60 5.48
C LEU A 120 -12.69 -7.07 5.36
N GLY A 121 -12.08 -7.96 6.14
CA GLY A 121 -12.34 -9.39 6.12
C GLY A 121 -11.64 -10.14 7.25
N ASN A 122 -11.92 -11.44 7.38
CA ASN A 122 -11.23 -12.28 8.36
C ASN A 122 -11.08 -13.72 7.86
N ARG A 123 -10.99 -13.90 6.54
CA ARG A 123 -10.74 -15.22 5.94
C ARG A 123 -9.29 -15.61 6.25
N PRO A 124 -8.97 -16.92 6.27
CA PRO A 124 -7.60 -17.37 6.49
C PRO A 124 -6.58 -16.68 5.57
N GLY A 125 -6.93 -16.43 4.29
CA GLY A 125 -6.09 -15.69 3.36
C GLY A 125 -5.83 -14.23 3.78
N ASP A 126 -6.85 -13.53 4.29
CA ASP A 126 -6.72 -12.14 4.74
C ASP A 126 -5.72 -12.05 5.93
N ARG A 127 -5.68 -13.08 6.79
CA ARG A 127 -4.72 -13.16 7.91
C ARG A 127 -3.27 -13.37 7.43
N TRP A 128 -3.07 -14.19 6.40
CA TRP A 128 -1.74 -14.37 5.80
C TRP A 128 -1.26 -13.09 5.11
N ILE A 129 -2.16 -12.37 4.44
CA ILE A 129 -1.85 -11.07 3.85
C ILE A 129 -1.49 -10.06 4.94
N ALA A 130 -2.24 -10.03 6.05
CA ALA A 130 -1.94 -9.16 7.18
C ALA A 130 -0.55 -9.46 7.78
N ALA A 131 -0.24 -10.73 8.01
CA ALA A 131 1.09 -11.16 8.48
C ALA A 131 2.19 -10.72 7.50
N GLY A 132 1.97 -10.87 6.19
CA GLY A 132 2.86 -10.37 5.15
C GLY A 132 3.13 -8.87 5.29
N PHE A 133 2.08 -8.05 5.43
CA PHE A 133 2.24 -6.61 5.62
C PHE A 133 2.95 -6.24 6.93
N VAL A 134 2.73 -7.00 8.01
CA VAL A 134 3.51 -6.82 9.26
C VAL A 134 4.99 -7.10 9.01
N LEU A 135 5.33 -8.14 8.27
CA LEU A 135 6.73 -8.44 7.92
C LEU A 135 7.37 -7.31 7.10
N LEU A 136 6.66 -6.79 6.09
CA LEU A 136 7.14 -5.64 5.31
C LEU A 136 7.38 -4.41 6.22
N GLY A 137 6.44 -4.12 7.12
CA GLY A 137 6.61 -3.06 8.12
C GLY A 137 7.82 -3.31 9.03
N GLY A 138 8.05 -4.55 9.45
CA GLY A 138 9.21 -4.94 10.27
C GLY A 138 10.55 -4.70 9.58
N VAL A 139 10.67 -5.01 8.29
CA VAL A 139 11.88 -4.73 7.50
C VAL A 139 12.16 -3.22 7.46
N GLN A 140 11.12 -2.42 7.27
CA GLN A 140 11.22 -0.96 7.23
C GLN A 140 11.61 -0.37 8.60
N VAL A 141 11.08 -0.92 9.68
CA VAL A 141 11.50 -0.58 11.05
C VAL A 141 12.98 -0.94 11.25
N ALA A 142 13.41 -2.13 10.86
CA ALA A 142 14.82 -2.53 10.97
C ALA A 142 15.75 -1.56 10.23
N ALA A 143 15.37 -1.13 9.03
CA ALA A 143 16.11 -0.14 8.24
C ALA A 143 16.18 1.25 8.88
N ALA A 144 15.25 1.60 9.78
CA ALA A 144 15.26 2.87 10.50
C ALA A 144 16.35 2.96 11.58
N PHE A 145 16.88 1.82 12.01
CA PHE A 145 17.81 1.69 13.14
C PHE A 145 19.21 1.22 12.71
N VAL A 146 19.50 1.31 11.41
CA VAL A 146 20.84 1.16 10.81
C VAL A 146 21.34 2.54 10.42
#